data_AF-X0ZYT7-F1
#
_entry.id   AF-X0ZYT7-F1
#
_cell.length_a   1.000
_cell.length_b   1.000
_cell.length_c   1.000
_cell.angle_alpha   90.00
_cell.angle_beta   90.00
_cell.angle_gamma   90.00
#
_symmetry.space_group_name_H-M   'P 1'
#
loop_
_entity.id
_entity.type
_entity.pdbx_description
1 polymer ?
#
loop_
_entity_poly.entity_id
_entity_poly.type
_entity_poly.pdbx_seq_one_letter_code
_entity_poly.pdbx_strand_id
1 'polypeptide(L)'
;MPFEERIELASAIKYVDVAVAQETYSPLLNVMKIKPDILMESTSHDEEEIEKEREYMKSINGKVVVIPYYPSQSSTEIKNMIKNNS
;
A
#
# COMPACT_ATOMS: atom_id res chain seq x y z
N MET A 1 -6.99 -8.50 -12.61
CA MET A 1 -6.56 -7.14 -12.96
C MET A 1 -5.06 -7.19 -13.24
N PRO A 2 -4.65 -7.03 -14.51
CA PRO A 2 -3.27 -6.82 -14.94
C PRO A 2 -2.54 -5.75 -14.12
N PHE A 3 -1.20 -5.80 -14.10
CA PHE A 3 -0.39 -4.89 -13.28
C PHE A 3 -0.59 -3.42 -13.67
N GLU A 4 -0.57 -3.13 -14.96
CA GLU A 4 -0.70 -1.79 -15.53
C GLU A 4 -2.06 -1.17 -15.19
N GLU A 5 -3.14 -1.94 -15.29
CA GLU A 5 -4.49 -1.50 -14.89
C GLU A 5 -4.55 -1.16 -13.40
N ARG A 6 -3.80 -1.85 -12.54
CA ARG A 6 -3.74 -1.50 -11.10
C ARG A 6 -3.08 -0.15 -10.86
N ILE A 7 -2.03 0.17 -11.63
CA ILE A 7 -1.33 1.44 -11.53
C ILE A 7 -2.21 2.58 -12.06
N GLU A 8 -2.90 2.36 -13.18
CA GLU A 8 -3.86 3.33 -13.73
C GLU A 8 -5.04 3.58 -12.77
N LEU A 9 -5.56 2.52 -12.14
CA LEU A 9 -6.59 2.67 -11.12
C LEU A 9 -6.09 3.48 -9.91
N ALA A 10 -4.87 3.21 -9.44
CA ALA A 10 -4.28 3.92 -8.31
C ALA A 10 -4.03 5.41 -8.64
N SER A 11 -3.56 5.72 -9.85
CA SER A 11 -3.31 7.11 -10.27
C SER A 11 -4.60 7.92 -10.48
N ALA A 12 -5.73 7.26 -10.72
CA ALA A 12 -7.03 7.92 -10.86
C ALA A 12 -7.70 8.26 -9.51
N ILE A 13 -7.14 7.82 -8.37
CA ILE A 13 -7.69 8.13 -7.05
C ILE A 13 -7.51 9.62 -6.74
N LYS A 14 -8.61 10.30 -6.36
CA LYS A 14 -8.66 11.75 -6.11
C LYS A 14 -7.52 12.32 -5.27
N TYR A 15 -7.01 11.55 -4.31
CA TYR A 15 -5.98 11.99 -3.35
C TYR A 15 -4.57 11.48 -3.68
N VAL A 16 -4.38 10.84 -4.84
CA VAL A 16 -3.07 10.37 -5.29
C VAL A 16 -2.49 11.37 -6.27
N ASP A 17 -1.37 11.98 -5.91
CA ASP A 17 -0.61 12.85 -6.82
C ASP A 17 0.24 12.04 -7.80
N VAL A 18 0.82 10.93 -7.34
CA VAL A 18 1.71 10.06 -8.13
C VAL A 18 1.51 8.60 -7.73
N ALA A 19 1.36 7.72 -8.71
CA ALA A 19 1.41 6.27 -8.52
C ALA A 19 2.75 5.73 -9.03
N VAL A 20 3.45 4.96 -8.19
CA VAL A 20 4.75 4.35 -8.52
C VAL A 20 4.61 2.84 -8.51
N ALA A 21 5.13 2.19 -9.56
CA ALA A 21 5.16 0.74 -9.67
C ALA A 21 5.92 0.09 -8.51
N GLN A 22 5.34 -0.96 -7.93
CA GLN A 22 5.98 -1.80 -6.93
C GLN A 22 5.93 -3.26 -7.41
N GLU A 23 7.10 -3.84 -7.67
CA GLU A 23 7.22 -5.20 -8.22
C GLU A 23 7.43 -6.26 -7.12
N THR A 24 7.68 -5.82 -5.88
CA THR A 24 7.93 -6.67 -4.72
C THR A 24 6.81 -6.56 -3.70
N TYR A 25 6.75 -7.50 -2.75
CA TYR A 25 5.80 -7.39 -1.64
C TYR A 25 6.14 -6.20 -0.71
N SER A 26 7.40 -6.08 -0.30
CA SER A 26 7.87 -4.96 0.52
C SER A 26 7.97 -3.67 -0.31
N PRO A 27 7.49 -2.52 0.20
CA PRO A 27 7.63 -1.20 -0.44
C PRO A 27 9.01 -0.59 -0.24
N LEU A 28 9.87 -1.19 0.59
CA LEU A 28 11.11 -0.58 1.08
C LEU A 28 12.04 -0.08 -0.04
N LEU A 29 12.13 -0.79 -1.17
CA LEU A 29 12.92 -0.33 -2.32
C LEU A 29 12.45 1.00 -2.90
N ASN A 30 11.14 1.24 -2.92
CA ASN A 30 10.57 2.50 -3.38
C ASN A 30 10.75 3.58 -2.30
N VAL A 31 10.51 3.24 -1.03
CA VAL A 31 10.73 4.14 0.11
C VAL A 31 12.17 4.64 0.14
N MET A 32 13.16 3.76 -0.12
CA MET A 32 14.58 4.12 -0.14
C MET A 32 14.95 5.11 -1.26
N LYS A 33 14.26 5.04 -2.40
CA LYS A 33 14.48 5.93 -3.55
C LYS A 33 13.76 7.26 -3.39
N ILE A 34 12.52 7.22 -2.91
CA ILE A 34 11.63 8.38 -2.77
C ILE A 34 11.98 9.21 -1.53
N LYS A 35 12.40 8.54 -0.45
CA LYS A 35 12.72 9.14 0.85
C LYS A 35 11.59 10.04 1.39
N PRO A 36 10.39 9.47 1.60
CA PRO A 36 9.26 10.27 2.10
C PRO A 36 9.51 10.74 3.54
N ASP A 37 8.90 11.87 3.91
CA ASP A 37 8.88 12.32 5.31
C ASP A 37 7.98 11.44 6.19
N ILE A 38 6.90 10.91 5.58
CA ILE A 38 5.91 10.05 6.24
C ILE A 38 5.62 8.85 5.34
N LEU A 39 5.80 7.65 5.88
CA LEU A 39 5.34 6.39 5.31
C LEU A 39 4.08 5.95 6.05
N MET A 40 3.08 5.47 5.31
CA MET A 40 1.83 4.96 5.88
C MET A 40 1.72 3.46 5.66
N GLU A 41 1.38 2.74 6.71
CA GLU A 41 1.21 1.28 6.70
C GLU A 41 -0.12 0.86 7.36
N SER A 42 -0.52 -0.39 7.16
CA SER A 42 -1.77 -0.94 7.73
C SER A 42 -1.46 -1.96 8.82
N THR A 43 -2.31 -2.02 9.86
CA THR A 43 -2.27 -3.10 10.88
C THR A 43 -2.51 -4.50 10.31
N SER A 44 -2.90 -4.61 9.03
CA SER A 44 -3.04 -5.89 8.32
C SER A 44 -1.74 -6.43 7.74
N HIS A 45 -0.64 -5.67 7.79
CA HIS A 45 0.67 -6.10 7.30
C HIS A 45 1.50 -6.75 8.41
N ASP A 46 2.57 -7.44 7.99
CA ASP A 46 3.48 -8.14 8.89
C ASP A 46 4.32 -7.14 9.71
N GLU A 47 4.36 -7.31 11.03
CA GLU A 47 5.04 -6.37 11.92
C GLU A 47 6.56 -6.39 11.73
N GLU A 48 7.17 -7.52 11.35
CA GLU A 48 8.61 -7.60 11.10
C GLU A 48 9.01 -6.80 9.86
N GLU A 49 8.15 -6.77 8.83
CA GLU A 49 8.34 -5.92 7.65
C GLU A 49 8.16 -4.43 7.99
N ILE A 50 7.13 -4.08 8.77
CA ILE A 50 6.91 -2.70 9.23
C ILE A 50 8.10 -2.21 10.06
N GLU A 51 8.72 -3.06 10.89
CA GLU A 51 9.87 -2.65 11.69
C GLU A 51 11.09 -2.31 10.82
N LYS A 52 11.35 -3.06 9.74
CA LYS A 52 12.42 -2.73 8.77
C LYS A 52 12.20 -1.36 8.14
N GLU A 53 10.96 -1.03 7.83
CA GLU A 53 10.59 0.27 7.31
C GLU A 53 10.76 1.38 8.35
N ARG A 54 10.41 1.12 9.62
CA ARG A 54 10.65 2.05 10.75
C ARG A 54 12.13 2.33 10.95
N GLU A 55 12.97 1.30 10.91
CA GLU A 55 14.43 1.45 11.01
C GLU A 55 14.97 2.36 9.90
N TYR A 56 14.54 2.11 8.65
CA TYR A 56 14.93 2.95 7.53
C TYR A 56 14.42 4.38 7.65
N MET A 57 13.12 4.57 7.92
CA MET A 57 12.50 5.89 8.02
C MET A 57 13.13 6.72 9.15
N LYS A 58 13.47 6.08 10.28
CA LYS A 58 14.21 6.73 11.37
C LYS A 58 15.59 7.22 10.93
N SER A 59 16.29 6.46 10.07
CA SER A 59 17.60 6.84 9.53
C SER A 59 17.57 8.08 8.63
N ILE A 60 16.41 8.38 8.03
CA ILE A 60 16.17 9.57 7.20
C ILE A 60 15.34 10.65 7.90
N ASN A 61 15.22 10.60 9.23
CA ASN A 61 14.41 11.53 10.05
C ASN A 61 12.91 11.54 9.71
N GLY A 62 12.41 10.51 9.02
CA GLY A 62 11.01 10.33 8.67
C GLY A 62 10.21 9.58 9.74
N LYS A 63 8.92 9.38 9.48
CA LYS A 63 7.96 8.74 10.40
C LYS A 63 7.15 7.65 9.71
N VAL A 64 6.83 6.59 10.44
CA VAL A 64 5.87 5.56 9.99
C VAL A 64 4.58 5.69 10.79
N VAL A 65 3.46 5.89 10.08
CA VAL A 65 2.11 5.94 10.65
C VAL A 65 1.37 4.67 10.28
N VAL A 66 0.97 3.89 11.28
CA VAL A 66 0.20 2.65 11.06
C VAL A 66 -1.27 2.94 11.33
N ILE A 67 -2.12 2.70 10.32
CA ILE A 67 -3.57 2.88 10.38
C ILE A 67 -4.28 1.52 10.54
N PRO A 68 -5.46 1.47 11.20
CA PRO A 68 -6.22 0.24 11.30
C PRO A 68 -6.72 -0.20 9.92
N TYR A 69 -6.95 -1.51 9.77
CA TYR A 69 -7.57 -2.05 8.57
C TYR A 69 -9.07 -1.75 8.52
N TYR A 70 -9.59 -1.28 7.37
CA TYR A 70 -11.00 -0.90 7.17
C TYR A 70 -11.72 -1.86 6.19
N PRO A 71 -12.35 -2.94 6.67
CA PRO A 71 -12.84 -4.04 5.83
C PRO A 71 -14.18 -3.78 5.11
N SER A 72 -14.69 -2.54 5.09
CA SER A 72 -16.08 -2.27 4.64
C SER A 72 -16.44 -2.79 3.24
N GLN A 73 -15.46 -2.88 2.33
CA GLN A 73 -15.57 -3.61 1.06
C GLN A 73 -14.22 -4.20 0.69
N SER A 74 -14.24 -5.42 0.16
CA SER A 74 -13.04 -6.13 -0.30
C SER A 74 -13.20 -6.71 -1.71
N SER A 75 -12.08 -6.92 -2.39
CA SER A 75 -12.08 -7.57 -3.72
C SER A 75 -12.65 -9.00 -3.68
N THR A 76 -12.53 -9.69 -2.54
CA THR A 76 -13.11 -11.01 -2.31
C THR A 76 -14.63 -10.93 -2.26
N GLU A 77 -15.19 -9.98 -1.53
CA GLU A 77 -16.65 -9.78 -1.46
C GLU A 77 -17.23 -9.42 -2.83
N ILE A 78 -16.58 -8.50 -3.56
CA ILE A 78 -17.01 -8.13 -4.92
C ILE A 78 -17.05 -9.36 -5.83
N LYS A 79 -16.01 -10.22 -5.80
CA LYS A 79 -15.99 -11.46 -6.58
C LYS A 79 -17.12 -12.41 -6.19
N ASN A 80 -17.41 -12.55 -4.89
CA ASN A 80 -18.48 -13.41 -4.40
C ASN A 80 -19.86 -12.88 -4.80
N MET A 81 -20.08 -11.57 -4.76
CA MET A 81 -21.33 -10.95 -5.23
C MET A 81 -21.57 -11.23 -6.72
N ILE A 82 -20.53 -11.12 -7.57
CA ILE A 82 -20.65 -11.41 -9.01
C ILE A 82 -20.99 -12.90 -9.24
N LYS A 83 -20.29 -13.81 -8.54
CA LYS A 83 -20.54 -15.25 -8.65
C LYS A 83 -21.95 -15.66 -8.18
N ASN A 84 -22.44 -15.07 -7.10
CA ASN A 84 -23.74 -15.41 -6.52
C ASN A 84 -24.93 -14.76 -7.25
N ASN A 85 -24.67 -13.76 -8.10
CA ASN A 85 -25.67 -13.13 -8.98
C ASN A 85 -25.68 -13.74 -10.40
N SER A 86 -24.93 -14.84 -10.63
CA SER A 86 -24.84 -15.57 -11.90
C SER A 86 -25.67 -16.85 -11.89
#